data_AF-A0A9W9L640-F1
#
_entry.id   AF-A0A9W9L640-F1
#
_cell.length_a   1.000
_cell.length_b   1.000
_cell.length_c   1.000
_cell.angle_alpha   90.00
_cell.angle_beta   90.00
_cell.angle_gamma   90.00
#
_symmetry.space_group_name_H-M   'P 1'
#
loop_
_entity.id
_entity.type
_entity.pdbx_description
1 polymer ?
#
loop_
_entity_poly.entity_id
_entity_poly.type
_entity_poly.pdbx_seq_one_letter_code
_entity_poly.pdbx_strand_id
1 'polypeptide(L)'
;MVYKQLKGKVPIPEVFGWSEDGGQAFIYMSLIGGEPLEQRWGALNDEEREAICKELNGMVKAWRSLEQPGQALYVGGLDNQPLNDIFLSGHRDLAGPFHGADAVQKFQNGCDIEIDGEVPVVFTHDDIVPPNILLSPGPNPVVAAIIDWGQAGWYPAYWEYCKARRVRPNPEYFDEDLDEEWNMRYLPTILDPVDDETVYHPWLSFVLSKGF
;
A
#
# COMPACT_ATOMS: atom_id res chain seq x y z
N MET A 1 -3.70 -13.11 -11.51
CA MET A 1 -4.72 -12.36 -12.28
C MET A 1 -4.49 -10.85 -12.24
N VAL A 2 -4.09 -10.29 -11.08
CA VAL A 2 -3.77 -8.85 -10.90
C VAL A 2 -2.67 -8.33 -11.83
N TYR A 3 -1.51 -9.00 -11.88
CA TYR A 3 -0.38 -8.57 -12.73
C TYR A 3 -0.79 -8.31 -14.20
N LYS A 4 -1.62 -9.18 -14.78
CA LYS A 4 -2.12 -9.00 -16.16
C LYS A 4 -3.00 -7.76 -16.33
N GLN A 5 -3.75 -7.39 -15.31
CA GLN A 5 -4.63 -6.21 -15.34
C GLN A 5 -3.87 -4.89 -15.12
N LEU A 6 -2.75 -4.95 -14.40
CA LEU A 6 -1.86 -3.81 -14.16
C LEU A 6 -0.77 -3.64 -15.22
N LYS A 7 -0.54 -4.66 -16.05
CA LYS A 7 0.48 -4.64 -17.11
C LYS A 7 0.29 -3.42 -18.03
N GLY A 8 1.36 -2.64 -18.16
CA GLY A 8 1.38 -1.42 -18.98
C GLY A 8 0.76 -0.18 -18.32
N LYS A 9 0.23 -0.31 -17.10
CA LYS A 9 -0.28 0.80 -16.28
C LYS A 9 0.58 1.06 -15.06
N VAL A 10 1.09 -0.01 -14.45
CA VAL A 10 1.97 0.04 -13.27
C VAL A 10 3.22 -0.76 -13.60
N PRO A 11 4.42 -0.17 -13.51
CA PRO A 11 5.66 -0.91 -13.67
C PRO A 11 5.87 -1.79 -12.44
N ILE A 12 5.79 -3.11 -12.63
CA ILE A 12 5.93 -4.12 -11.58
C ILE A 12 6.97 -5.13 -12.05
N PRO A 13 7.91 -5.58 -11.19
CA PRO A 13 8.86 -6.62 -11.55
C PRO A 13 8.17 -7.86 -12.12
N GLU A 14 8.69 -8.40 -13.22
CA GLU A 14 8.20 -9.67 -13.76
C GLU A 14 8.67 -10.81 -12.87
N VAL A 15 7.73 -11.60 -12.34
CA VAL A 15 8.05 -12.80 -11.56
C VAL A 15 8.28 -13.96 -12.52
N PHE A 16 9.50 -14.50 -12.52
CA PHE A 16 9.88 -15.68 -13.31
C PHE A 16 9.47 -16.99 -12.63
N GLY A 17 9.36 -16.99 -11.30
CA GLY A 17 8.94 -18.15 -10.52
C GLY A 17 9.25 -17.98 -9.04
N TRP A 18 8.98 -19.03 -8.27
CA TRP A 18 9.33 -19.11 -6.86
C TRP A 18 9.70 -20.54 -6.49
N SER A 19 10.45 -20.72 -5.41
CA SER A 19 10.83 -22.03 -4.84
C SER A 19 10.85 -21.93 -3.32
N GLU A 20 10.81 -23.09 -2.65
CA GLU A 20 11.03 -23.20 -1.21
C GLU A 20 12.24 -24.10 -0.95
N ASP A 21 13.14 -23.68 -0.07
CA ASP A 21 14.26 -24.49 0.41
C ASP A 21 14.52 -24.19 1.89
N GLY A 22 14.65 -25.24 2.71
CA GLY A 22 14.90 -25.10 4.15
C GLY A 22 13.85 -24.28 4.94
N GLY A 23 12.59 -24.21 4.46
CA GLY A 23 11.54 -23.38 5.06
C GLY A 23 11.62 -21.90 4.70
N GLN A 24 12.49 -21.52 3.75
CA GLN A 24 12.57 -20.18 3.20
C GLN A 24 11.97 -20.15 1.80
N ALA A 25 11.09 -19.17 1.55
CA ALA A 25 10.55 -18.90 0.23
C ALA A 25 11.49 -17.97 -0.55
N PHE A 26 11.71 -18.30 -1.82
CA PHE A 26 12.51 -17.54 -2.76
C PHE A 26 11.65 -17.12 -3.94
N ILE A 27 11.63 -15.83 -4.27
CA ILE A 27 10.93 -15.31 -5.45
C ILE A 27 11.99 -14.84 -6.45
N TYR A 28 11.93 -15.38 -7.66
CA TYR A 28 12.80 -14.98 -8.76
C TYR A 28 12.04 -13.99 -9.63
N MET A 29 12.56 -12.77 -9.74
CA MET A 29 11.93 -11.70 -10.51
C MET A 29 12.96 -10.87 -11.29
N SER A 30 12.49 -10.07 -12.25
CA SER A 30 13.32 -9.14 -12.99
C SER A 30 13.96 -8.12 -12.05
N LEU A 31 15.28 -7.92 -12.15
CA LEU A 31 15.96 -6.81 -11.50
C LEU A 31 15.67 -5.52 -12.25
N ILE A 32 15.05 -4.55 -11.57
CA ILE A 32 14.76 -3.23 -12.13
C ILE A 32 15.94 -2.31 -11.85
N GLY A 33 16.48 -1.69 -12.90
CA GLY A 33 17.49 -0.64 -12.75
C GLY A 33 16.84 0.66 -12.30
N GLY A 34 17.02 1.01 -11.03
CA GLY A 34 16.49 2.24 -10.44
C GLY A 34 17.00 2.44 -9.02
N GLU A 35 16.74 3.63 -8.48
CA GLU A 35 17.10 4.00 -7.11
C GLU A 35 15.83 4.22 -6.28
N PRO A 36 15.77 3.79 -5.00
CA PRO A 36 14.62 4.05 -4.16
C PRO A 36 14.32 5.55 -4.04
N LEU A 37 13.03 5.90 -4.04
CA LEU A 37 12.57 7.28 -3.93
C LEU A 37 13.13 7.92 -2.66
N GLU A 38 13.19 7.18 -1.55
CA GLU A 38 13.75 7.69 -0.29
C GLU A 38 15.19 8.23 -0.44
N GLN A 39 16.01 7.61 -1.29
CA GLN A 39 17.42 8.01 -1.48
C GLN A 39 17.56 9.21 -2.42
N ARG A 40 16.56 9.45 -3.27
CA ARG A 40 16.59 10.49 -4.31
C ARG A 40 15.80 11.73 -3.92
N TRP A 41 14.80 11.59 -3.05
CA TRP A 41 13.78 12.61 -2.79
C TRP A 41 14.35 13.97 -2.39
N GLY A 42 15.35 13.99 -1.51
CA GLY A 42 16.01 15.23 -1.07
C GLY A 42 16.77 15.98 -2.17
N ALA A 43 17.12 15.31 -3.27
CA ALA A 43 17.81 15.92 -4.41
C ALA A 43 16.88 16.36 -5.55
N LEU A 44 15.60 15.97 -5.50
CA LEU A 44 14.61 16.33 -6.51
C LEU A 44 14.11 17.76 -6.28
N ASN A 45 13.85 18.48 -7.37
CA ASN A 45 13.14 19.75 -7.28
C ASN A 45 11.61 19.54 -7.20
N ASP A 46 10.88 20.60 -6.88
CA ASP A 46 9.42 20.57 -6.74
C ASP A 46 8.68 20.05 -7.98
N GLU A 47 9.12 20.43 -9.18
CA GLU A 47 8.50 20.01 -10.45
C GLU A 47 8.67 18.50 -10.68
N GLU A 48 9.85 17.96 -10.37
CA GLU A 48 10.14 16.52 -10.43
C GLU A 48 9.30 15.75 -9.40
N ARG A 49 9.22 16.25 -8.17
CA ARG A 49 8.40 15.64 -7.10
C ARG A 49 6.91 15.60 -7.48
N GLU A 50 6.39 16.71 -8.01
CA GLU A 50 4.99 16.79 -8.48
C GLU A 50 4.73 15.86 -9.66
N ALA A 51 5.66 15.75 -10.61
CA ALA A 51 5.54 14.83 -11.73
C ALA A 51 5.49 13.36 -11.27
N ILE A 52 6.39 12.97 -10.35
CA ILE A 52 6.40 11.62 -9.77
C ILE A 52 5.11 11.34 -9.01
N CYS A 53 4.64 12.27 -8.18
CA CYS A 53 3.39 12.08 -7.42
C CYS A 53 2.17 11.94 -8.34
N LYS A 54 2.16 12.66 -9.48
CA LYS A 54 1.13 12.51 -10.51
C LYS A 54 1.18 11.12 -11.17
N GLU A 55 2.36 10.59 -11.46
CA GLU A 55 2.52 9.21 -11.93
C GLU A 55 1.99 8.22 -10.91
N LEU A 56 2.41 8.34 -9.64
CA LEU A 56 1.97 7.48 -8.54
C LEU A 56 0.45 7.53 -8.36
N ASN A 57 -0.18 8.70 -8.41
CA ASN A 57 -1.64 8.83 -8.36
C ASN A 57 -2.33 8.08 -9.50
N GLY A 58 -1.78 8.16 -10.72
CA GLY A 58 -2.27 7.40 -11.87
C GLY A 58 -2.16 5.88 -11.66
N MET A 59 -1.07 5.42 -11.05
CA MET A 59 -0.86 4.02 -10.72
C MET A 59 -1.81 3.55 -9.61
N VAL A 60 -1.98 4.34 -8.55
CA VAL A 60 -2.98 4.10 -7.48
C VAL A 60 -4.35 3.90 -8.07
N LYS A 61 -4.80 4.83 -8.92
CA LYS A 61 -6.10 4.71 -9.61
C LYS A 61 -6.19 3.44 -10.45
N ALA A 62 -5.10 2.99 -11.06
CA ALA A 62 -5.09 1.78 -11.87
C ALA A 62 -5.29 0.50 -11.05
N TRP A 63 -4.72 0.41 -9.84
CA TRP A 63 -4.98 -0.75 -8.97
C TRP A 63 -6.28 -0.63 -8.17
N ARG A 64 -6.68 0.58 -7.78
CA ARG A 64 -7.99 0.83 -7.18
C ARG A 64 -9.16 0.54 -8.13
N SER A 65 -8.94 0.54 -9.45
CA SER A 65 -9.94 0.17 -10.45
C SER A 65 -10.07 -1.35 -10.67
N LEU A 66 -9.31 -2.17 -9.96
CA LEU A 66 -9.47 -3.62 -10.04
C LEU A 66 -10.76 -4.03 -9.33
N GLU A 67 -11.45 -5.02 -9.90
CA GLU A 67 -12.67 -5.58 -9.32
C GLU A 67 -12.41 -6.97 -8.74
N GLN A 68 -13.13 -7.30 -7.67
CA GLN A 68 -13.07 -8.64 -7.10
C GLN A 68 -13.62 -9.65 -8.11
N PRO A 69 -12.94 -10.78 -8.33
CA PRO A 69 -13.32 -11.73 -9.35
C PRO A 69 -14.58 -12.49 -8.96
N GLY A 70 -15.75 -12.10 -9.49
CA GLY A 70 -17.01 -12.89 -9.55
C GLY A 70 -17.54 -13.52 -8.24
N GLN A 71 -16.93 -13.20 -7.10
CA GLN A 71 -17.24 -13.69 -5.77
C GLN A 71 -18.04 -12.63 -5.01
N ALA A 72 -18.72 -13.06 -3.93
CA ALA A 72 -19.29 -12.12 -2.98
C ALA A 72 -18.18 -11.20 -2.43
N LEU A 73 -18.51 -9.92 -2.24
CA LEU A 73 -17.62 -8.91 -1.65
C LEU A 73 -16.93 -9.47 -0.40
N TYR A 74 -15.62 -9.29 -0.31
CA TYR A 74 -14.86 -9.63 0.89
C TYR A 74 -13.73 -8.64 1.19
N VAL A 75 -13.39 -8.52 2.47
CA VAL A 75 -12.12 -7.94 2.95
C VAL A 75 -11.16 -9.09 3.17
N GLY A 76 -9.99 -9.08 2.52
CA GLY A 76 -9.07 -10.22 2.52
C GLY A 76 -7.99 -10.13 1.44
N GLY A 77 -7.01 -11.02 1.52
CA GLY A 77 -5.96 -11.16 0.52
C GLY A 77 -6.47 -11.74 -0.79
N LEU A 78 -5.59 -11.79 -1.80
CA LEU A 78 -5.91 -12.39 -3.09
C LEU A 78 -6.38 -13.84 -2.96
N ASP A 79 -7.23 -14.26 -3.90
CA ASP A 79 -7.78 -15.62 -3.95
C ASP A 79 -8.43 -16.06 -2.63
N ASN A 80 -9.12 -15.11 -1.98
CA ASN A 80 -9.88 -15.32 -0.75
C ASN A 80 -9.01 -15.83 0.42
N GLN A 81 -7.76 -15.36 0.49
CA GLN A 81 -6.84 -15.64 1.59
C GLN A 81 -6.98 -14.59 2.70
N PRO A 82 -6.48 -14.87 3.92
CA PRO A 82 -6.33 -13.82 4.94
C PRO A 82 -5.37 -12.72 4.45
N LEU A 83 -5.56 -11.51 4.96
CA LEU A 83 -4.64 -10.39 4.76
C LEU A 83 -3.24 -10.74 5.28
N ASN A 84 -2.22 -10.17 4.65
CA ASN A 84 -0.83 -10.32 5.05
C ASN A 84 -0.26 -8.98 5.57
N ASP A 85 -1.11 -8.19 6.23
CA ASP A 85 -0.70 -6.92 6.84
C ASP A 85 0.12 -7.17 8.11
N ILE A 86 1.25 -6.48 8.25
CA ILE A 86 2.08 -6.50 9.44
C ILE A 86 1.31 -6.09 10.71
N PHE A 87 0.36 -5.15 10.63
CA PHE A 87 -0.48 -4.73 11.76
C PHE A 87 -1.51 -5.78 12.18
N LEU A 88 -1.67 -6.87 11.41
CA LEU A 88 -2.53 -8.00 11.74
C LEU A 88 -1.71 -9.26 12.10
N SER A 89 -0.38 -9.15 12.13
CA SER A 89 0.51 -10.31 12.31
C SER A 89 0.36 -10.98 13.69
N GLY A 90 0.21 -10.19 14.75
CA GLY A 90 -0.07 -10.67 16.11
C GLY A 90 -1.49 -11.23 16.32
N HIS A 91 -2.41 -10.92 15.41
CA HIS A 91 -3.83 -11.27 15.50
C HIS A 91 -4.35 -11.81 14.16
N ARG A 92 -3.86 -12.99 13.77
CA ARG A 92 -4.22 -13.63 12.49
C ARG A 92 -5.70 -13.94 12.34
N ASP A 93 -6.44 -14.01 13.45
CA ASP A 93 -7.90 -14.12 13.48
C ASP A 93 -8.61 -12.87 12.93
N LEU A 94 -7.96 -11.70 12.97
CA LEU A 94 -8.45 -10.44 12.42
C LEU A 94 -8.14 -10.27 10.94
N ALA A 95 -7.33 -11.15 10.33
CA ALA A 95 -6.90 -11.02 8.95
C ALA A 95 -7.95 -11.46 7.92
N GLY A 96 -9.09 -12.00 8.35
CA GLY A 96 -10.15 -12.46 7.46
C GLY A 96 -9.78 -13.74 6.69
N PRO A 97 -10.39 -13.98 5.50
CA PRO A 97 -11.28 -13.08 4.80
C PRO A 97 -12.65 -12.92 5.49
N PHE A 98 -13.23 -11.71 5.41
CA PHE A 98 -14.59 -11.43 5.86
C PHE A 98 -15.50 -11.27 4.65
N HIS A 99 -16.57 -12.06 4.55
CA HIS A 99 -17.50 -12.04 3.42
C HIS A 99 -18.79 -11.27 3.72
N GLY A 100 -19.39 -10.75 2.65
CA GLY A 100 -20.72 -10.18 2.64
C GLY A 100 -20.71 -8.66 2.49
N ALA A 101 -21.91 -8.07 2.38
CA ALA A 101 -22.07 -6.62 2.33
C ALA A 101 -21.58 -5.94 3.63
N ASP A 102 -21.53 -6.69 4.74
CA ASP A 102 -21.04 -6.28 6.04
C ASP A 102 -19.57 -6.68 6.29
N ALA A 103 -18.82 -7.08 5.25
CA ALA A 103 -17.42 -7.50 5.37
C ALA A 103 -16.54 -6.44 6.05
N VAL A 104 -16.70 -5.17 5.68
CA VAL A 104 -15.96 -4.06 6.30
C VAL A 104 -16.33 -3.89 7.77
N GLN A 105 -17.63 -3.95 8.10
CA GLN A 105 -18.08 -3.86 9.48
C GLN A 105 -17.54 -5.01 10.33
N LYS A 106 -17.53 -6.24 9.81
CA LYS A 106 -16.95 -7.40 10.50
C LYS A 106 -15.46 -7.20 10.78
N PHE A 107 -14.71 -6.73 9.78
CA PHE A 107 -13.29 -6.44 9.93
C PHE A 107 -13.03 -5.33 10.96
N GLN A 108 -13.73 -4.20 10.83
CA GLN A 108 -13.66 -3.08 11.77
C GLN A 108 -14.01 -3.50 13.20
N ASN A 109 -15.09 -4.27 13.40
CA ASN A 109 -15.47 -4.80 14.70
C ASN A 109 -14.39 -5.71 15.30
N GLY A 110 -13.74 -6.55 14.51
CA GLY A 110 -12.63 -7.37 14.99
C GLY A 110 -11.44 -6.52 15.44
N CYS A 111 -11.15 -5.46 14.69
CA CYS A 111 -10.09 -4.51 14.99
C CYS A 111 -10.46 -3.48 16.07
N ASP A 112 -11.68 -3.48 16.62
CA ASP A 112 -12.23 -2.42 17.47
C ASP A 112 -12.08 -1.02 16.85
N ILE A 113 -12.30 -0.90 15.55
CA ILE A 113 -12.25 0.37 14.81
C ILE A 113 -13.68 0.89 14.62
N GLU A 114 -13.98 2.03 15.23
CA GLU A 114 -15.27 2.71 15.08
C GLU A 114 -15.17 3.79 14.00
N ILE A 115 -15.59 3.45 12.78
CA ILE A 115 -15.70 4.37 11.64
C ILE A 115 -17.10 4.24 11.08
N ASP A 116 -17.85 5.34 11.09
CA ASP A 116 -19.23 5.37 10.60
C ASP A 116 -19.30 5.48 9.07
N GLY A 117 -20.40 4.96 8.51
CA GLY A 117 -20.74 5.11 7.10
C GLY A 117 -20.32 3.95 6.20
N GLU A 118 -20.73 4.03 4.94
CA GLU A 118 -20.38 3.02 3.94
C GLU A 118 -18.93 3.23 3.45
N VAL A 119 -18.05 2.29 3.79
CA VAL A 119 -16.67 2.28 3.33
C VAL A 119 -16.52 1.25 2.20
N PRO A 120 -16.06 1.65 1.00
CA PRO A 120 -15.87 0.72 -0.09
C PRO A 120 -14.67 -0.20 0.17
N VAL A 121 -14.77 -1.43 -0.33
CA VAL A 121 -13.62 -2.36 -0.42
C VAL A 121 -12.95 -2.19 -1.78
N VAL A 122 -11.63 -2.08 -1.76
CA VAL A 122 -10.81 -1.74 -2.93
C VAL A 122 -9.48 -2.47 -2.84
N PHE A 123 -8.86 -2.72 -3.99
CA PHE A 123 -7.54 -3.34 -4.01
C PHE A 123 -6.47 -2.32 -3.63
N THR A 124 -5.54 -2.70 -2.76
CA THR A 124 -4.45 -1.86 -2.26
C THR A 124 -3.09 -2.51 -2.52
N HIS A 125 -2.05 -1.70 -2.67
CA HIS A 125 -0.66 -2.12 -2.49
C HIS A 125 -0.39 -2.42 -1.01
N ASP A 126 -0.96 -1.57 -0.14
CA ASP A 126 -0.90 -1.64 1.32
C ASP A 126 0.49 -1.42 1.95
N ASP A 127 1.50 -1.14 1.13
CA ASP A 127 2.85 -0.79 1.59
C ASP A 127 3.52 0.26 0.70
N ILE A 128 2.74 1.25 0.26
CA ILE A 128 3.20 2.29 -0.67
C ILE A 128 3.98 3.38 0.08
N VAL A 129 5.27 3.11 0.28
CA VAL A 129 6.21 3.99 0.99
C VAL A 129 7.42 4.34 0.11
N PRO A 130 8.15 5.44 0.39
CA PRO A 130 9.33 5.86 -0.37
C PRO A 130 10.36 4.75 -0.70
N PRO A 131 10.70 3.81 0.20
CA PRO A 131 11.60 2.70 -0.14
C PRO A 131 11.07 1.75 -1.24
N ASN A 132 9.75 1.62 -1.37
CA ASN A 132 9.08 0.69 -2.28
C ASN A 132 8.79 1.28 -3.67
N ILE A 133 9.27 2.49 -3.92
CA ILE A 133 9.11 3.21 -5.19
C ILE A 133 10.50 3.36 -5.80
N LEU A 134 10.76 2.72 -6.94
CA LEU A 134 12.02 2.86 -7.66
C LEU A 134 11.89 3.94 -8.73
N LEU A 135 12.86 4.84 -8.79
CA LEU A 135 12.97 5.90 -9.78
C LEU A 135 13.99 5.55 -10.86
N SER A 136 13.73 5.95 -12.10
CA SER A 136 14.70 5.78 -13.19
C SER A 136 15.98 6.59 -12.93
N PRO A 137 17.16 6.09 -13.33
CA PRO A 137 18.40 6.82 -13.13
C PRO A 137 18.46 8.09 -14.00
N GLY A 138 19.24 9.08 -13.55
CA GLY A 138 19.48 10.32 -14.30
C GLY A 138 18.51 11.46 -13.99
N PRO A 139 18.56 12.55 -14.80
CA PRO A 139 17.72 13.73 -14.63
C PRO A 139 16.29 13.49 -15.14
N ASN A 140 15.30 14.19 -14.56
CA ASN A 140 13.86 13.99 -14.83
C ASN A 140 13.42 12.54 -14.61
N PRO A 141 13.64 11.98 -13.42
CA PRO A 141 13.30 10.60 -13.14
C PRO A 141 11.79 10.36 -13.23
N VAL A 142 11.42 9.18 -13.75
CA VAL A 142 10.06 8.64 -13.75
C VAL A 142 9.98 7.44 -12.81
N VAL A 143 8.78 6.98 -12.49
CA VAL A 143 8.61 5.76 -11.68
C VAL A 143 9.02 4.55 -12.52
N ALA A 144 10.13 3.93 -12.15
CA ALA A 144 10.69 2.75 -12.82
C ALA A 144 10.06 1.44 -12.36
N ALA A 145 9.65 1.34 -11.09
CA ALA A 145 8.88 0.22 -10.56
C ALA A 145 8.22 0.53 -9.21
N ILE A 146 7.10 -0.13 -8.94
CA ILE A 146 6.53 -0.32 -7.61
C ILE A 146 6.84 -1.73 -7.15
N ILE A 147 7.49 -1.88 -6.00
CA ILE A 147 7.95 -3.16 -5.44
C ILE A 147 7.29 -3.43 -4.09
N ASP A 148 7.48 -4.65 -3.58
CA ASP A 148 6.98 -5.12 -2.29
C ASP A 148 5.45 -5.18 -2.15
N TRP A 149 4.83 -5.93 -3.07
CA TRP A 149 3.39 -6.20 -3.08
C TRP A 149 2.97 -7.27 -2.05
N GLY A 150 3.82 -7.60 -1.08
CA GLY A 150 3.61 -8.73 -0.16
C GLY A 150 2.40 -8.57 0.76
N GLN A 151 1.94 -7.32 0.95
CA GLN A 151 0.79 -6.96 1.77
C GLN A 151 -0.46 -6.60 0.93
N ALA A 152 -0.37 -6.68 -0.40
CA ALA A 152 -1.46 -6.28 -1.29
C ALA A 152 -2.71 -7.16 -1.12
N GLY A 153 -3.89 -6.54 -1.17
CA GLY A 153 -5.16 -7.23 -0.94
C GLY A 153 -6.38 -6.34 -1.12
N TRP A 154 -7.54 -6.84 -0.69
CA TRP A 154 -8.81 -6.12 -0.68
C TRP A 154 -9.08 -5.58 0.72
N TYR A 155 -8.97 -4.26 0.86
CA TYR A 155 -9.06 -3.56 2.15
C TYR A 155 -10.19 -2.51 2.12
N PRO A 156 -10.68 -2.08 3.29
CA PRO A 156 -11.42 -0.82 3.39
C PRO A 156 -10.60 0.34 2.81
N ALA A 157 -11.22 1.21 2.03
CA ALA A 157 -10.50 2.21 1.23
C ALA A 157 -9.53 3.12 2.02
N TYR A 158 -9.89 3.49 3.25
CA TYR A 158 -9.09 4.36 4.12
C TYR A 158 -7.75 3.75 4.57
N TRP A 159 -7.64 2.42 4.55
CA TRP A 159 -6.58 1.71 5.26
C TRP A 159 -5.19 2.04 4.72
N GLU A 160 -5.03 2.05 3.39
CA GLU A 160 -3.73 2.30 2.75
C GLU A 160 -3.21 3.72 3.03
N TYR A 161 -4.08 4.74 3.07
CA TYR A 161 -3.67 6.11 3.43
C TYR A 161 -3.22 6.17 4.89
N CYS A 162 -3.99 5.56 5.81
CA CYS A 162 -3.64 5.53 7.22
C CYS A 162 -2.29 4.84 7.45
N LYS A 163 -2.07 3.71 6.79
CA LYS A 163 -0.82 2.95 6.86
C LYS A 163 0.36 3.70 6.26
N ALA A 164 0.21 4.23 5.05
CA ALA A 164 1.26 5.01 4.39
C ALA A 164 1.66 6.25 5.22
N ARG A 165 0.71 6.90 5.92
CA ARG A 165 0.99 8.00 6.85
C ARG A 165 1.72 7.55 8.12
N ARG A 166 1.51 6.31 8.56
CA ARG A 166 2.04 5.78 9.82
C ARG A 166 3.43 5.17 9.70
N VAL A 167 3.73 4.52 8.57
CA VAL A 167 5.00 3.84 8.34
C VAL A 167 6.05 4.87 7.98
N ARG A 168 7.17 4.88 8.73
CA ARG A 168 8.27 5.82 8.49
C ARG A 168 9.42 5.13 7.74
N PRO A 169 9.99 5.78 6.72
CA PRO A 169 11.19 5.32 6.05
C PRO A 169 12.43 5.44 6.95
N ASN A 170 13.59 4.99 6.45
CA ASN A 170 14.83 5.07 7.20
C ASN A 170 15.28 6.56 7.31
N PRO A 171 15.43 7.12 8.53
CA PRO A 171 15.84 8.51 8.72
C PRO A 171 17.25 8.83 8.21
N GLU A 172 18.08 7.82 7.89
CA GLU A 172 19.37 8.01 7.23
C GLU A 172 19.23 8.59 5.82
N TYR A 173 18.17 8.22 5.09
CA TYR A 173 17.92 8.66 3.72
C TYR A 173 16.74 9.63 3.61
N PHE A 174 15.82 9.58 4.58
CA PHE A 174 14.58 10.34 4.58
C PHE A 174 14.33 10.91 5.98
N ASP A 175 14.97 12.05 6.26
CA ASP A 175 14.92 12.70 7.56
C ASP A 175 13.50 13.18 7.94
N GLU A 176 13.36 13.70 9.16
CA GLU A 176 12.07 14.12 9.70
C GLU A 176 11.41 15.25 8.89
N ASP A 177 12.20 16.15 8.31
CA ASP A 177 11.69 17.26 7.50
C ASP A 177 11.14 16.74 6.16
N LEU A 178 11.85 15.79 5.53
CA LEU A 178 11.38 15.11 4.31
C LEU A 178 10.16 14.21 4.57
N ASP A 179 10.11 13.53 5.72
CA ASP A 179 8.96 12.74 6.16
C ASP A 179 7.72 13.61 6.39
N GLU A 180 7.87 14.74 7.08
CA GLU A 180 6.79 15.70 7.28
C GLU A 180 6.32 16.28 5.94
N GLU A 181 7.24 16.71 5.07
CA GLU A 181 6.91 17.22 3.74
C GLU A 181 6.14 16.17 2.91
N TRP A 182 6.65 14.94 2.86
CA TRP A 182 6.01 13.84 2.14
C TRP A 182 4.57 13.63 2.61
N ASN A 183 4.36 13.52 3.92
CA ASN A 183 3.06 13.26 4.51
C ASN A 183 2.08 14.42 4.34
N MET A 184 2.56 15.66 4.45
CA MET A 184 1.69 16.85 4.44
C MET A 184 1.39 17.37 3.04
N ARG A 185 2.37 17.29 2.12
CA ARG A 185 2.27 17.91 0.79
C ARG A 185 1.98 16.89 -0.31
N TYR A 186 2.60 15.71 -0.27
CA TYR A 186 2.65 14.82 -1.43
C TYR A 186 1.77 13.58 -1.30
N LEU A 187 1.77 12.91 -0.14
CA LEU A 187 0.93 11.75 0.12
C LEU A 187 -0.57 11.99 -0.18
N PRO A 188 -1.18 13.14 0.21
CA PRO A 188 -2.58 13.44 -0.11
C PRO A 188 -2.86 13.66 -1.61
N THR A 189 -1.82 13.81 -2.43
CA THR A 189 -1.94 13.89 -3.90
C THR A 189 -1.88 12.52 -4.56
N ILE A 190 -1.34 11.52 -3.85
CA ILE A 190 -1.15 10.15 -4.32
C ILE A 190 -2.34 9.29 -3.91
N LEU A 191 -2.71 9.33 -2.63
CA LEU A 191 -3.79 8.60 -1.98
C LEU A 191 -4.87 9.57 -1.48
N ASP A 192 -6.11 9.10 -1.42
CA ASP A 192 -7.22 9.90 -0.89
C ASP A 192 -7.02 10.12 0.62
N PRO A 193 -6.87 11.37 1.09
CA PRO A 193 -6.70 11.64 2.51
C PRO A 193 -7.98 11.36 3.28
N VAL A 194 -7.82 11.02 4.55
CA VAL A 194 -8.93 10.75 5.46
C VAL A 194 -9.00 11.78 6.57
N ASP A 195 -10.18 11.91 7.17
CA ASP A 195 -10.39 12.76 8.32
C ASP A 195 -9.68 12.20 9.57
N ASP A 196 -9.05 13.10 10.33
CA ASP A 196 -8.21 12.71 11.46
C ASP A 196 -9.05 12.15 12.61
N GLU A 197 -10.14 12.82 12.97
CA GLU A 197 -10.96 12.48 14.13
C GLU A 197 -11.82 11.25 13.89
N THR A 198 -12.42 11.14 12.70
CA THR A 198 -13.43 10.12 12.39
C THR A 198 -12.87 8.87 11.71
N VAL A 199 -11.63 8.91 11.19
CA VAL A 199 -11.02 7.77 10.49
C VAL A 199 -9.61 7.45 10.97
N TYR A 200 -8.68 8.40 10.91
CA TYR A 200 -7.28 8.11 11.21
C TYR A 200 -7.05 7.76 12.69
N HIS A 201 -7.62 8.52 13.63
CA HIS A 201 -7.44 8.27 15.07
C HIS A 201 -8.08 6.96 15.56
N PRO A 202 -9.30 6.58 15.12
CA PRO A 202 -9.84 5.25 15.37
C PRO A 202 -8.93 4.13 14.86
N TRP A 203 -8.44 4.23 13.61
CA TRP A 203 -7.51 3.25 13.05
C TRP A 203 -6.17 3.22 13.81
N LEU A 204 -5.64 4.38 14.18
CA LEU A 204 -4.38 4.48 14.93
C LEU A 204 -4.52 3.86 16.33
N SER A 205 -5.68 4.00 16.96
CA SER A 205 -5.96 3.38 18.26
C SER A 205 -5.92 1.85 18.17
N PHE A 206 -6.43 1.27 17.09
CA PHE A 206 -6.25 -0.15 16.78
C PHE A 206 -4.76 -0.50 16.64
N VAL A 207 -4.00 0.22 15.81
CA VAL A 207 -2.58 -0.07 15.57
C VAL A 207 -1.76 -0.01 16.87
N LEU A 208 -2.05 0.95 17.74
CA LEU A 208 -1.34 1.11 19.02
C LEU A 208 -1.76 0.09 20.09
N SER A 209 -2.94 -0.53 19.98
CA SER A 209 -3.47 -1.47 20.98
C SER A 209 -3.33 -2.94 20.59
N LYS A 210 -3.44 -3.25 19.30
CA LYS A 210 -3.45 -4.61 18.74
C LYS A 210 -2.54 -4.79 17.54
N GLY A 211 -1.83 -3.75 17.08
CA GLY A 211 -1.07 -3.77 15.83
C GLY A 211 0.22 -4.59 15.84
N PHE A 212 0.59 -5.21 16.98
CA PHE A 212 1.81 -6.00 17.15
C PHE A 212 1.59 -7.16 18.11
#